data_AF-A0A8J9ZR97-F1
#
_entry.id   AF-A0A8J9ZR97-F1
#
_cell.length_a   1.000
_cell.length_b   1.000
_cell.length_c   1.000
_cell.angle_alpha   90.00
_cell.angle_beta   90.00
_cell.angle_gamma   90.00
#
_symmetry.space_group_name_H-M   'P 1'
#
loop_
_entity.id
_entity.type
_entity.pdbx_description
1 polymer ?
#
loop_
_entity_poly.entity_id
_entity_poly.type
_entity_poly.pdbx_seq_one_letter_code
_entity_poly.pdbx_strand_id
1 'polypeptide(L)'
;MGDKKKPTDLRPIVERTAGAVFAKAAGTVSAEAVGTVSAEAVGTVSAEAAGTVSAEAVGTVSAEAVGTVSAEAAGTVSAEAAGTVSAEAVGTVSAEAAGTVFAEAAGTVSAEAVGTVSAEALGMVSAELDMSEMMSA
;
A
#
# COMPACT_ATOMS: atom_id res chain seq x y z
N MET A 1 -39.45 17.32 2.74
CA MET A 1 -38.27 17.86 3.43
C MET A 1 -37.11 16.95 3.05
N GLY A 2 -36.31 17.34 2.06
CA GLY A 2 -35.22 16.48 1.61
C GLY A 2 -34.08 16.58 2.60
N ASP A 3 -33.77 15.47 3.28
CA ASP A 3 -32.48 15.30 3.95
C ASP A 3 -31.40 15.38 2.88
N LYS A 4 -30.89 16.60 2.64
CA LYS A 4 -29.66 16.79 1.89
C LYS A 4 -28.56 16.19 2.74
N LYS A 5 -28.28 14.90 2.58
CA LYS A 5 -27.04 14.27 3.03
C LYS A 5 -25.92 15.23 2.65
N LYS A 6 -25.29 15.83 3.67
CA LYS A 6 -24.11 16.70 3.53
C LYS A 6 -23.13 15.93 2.63
N PRO A 7 -22.54 16.56 1.59
CA PRO A 7 -21.54 15.88 0.79
C PRO A 7 -20.48 15.39 1.78
N THR A 8 -20.20 14.09 1.73
CA THR A 8 -19.17 13.41 2.50
C THR A 8 -17.94 14.33 2.47
N ASP A 9 -17.48 14.77 3.64
CA ASP A 9 -16.53 15.89 3.74
C ASP A 9 -15.23 15.50 3.00
N LEU A 10 -14.98 16.08 1.82
CA LEU A 10 -13.81 15.80 0.96
C LEU A 10 -12.49 16.33 1.57
N ARG A 11 -12.50 16.68 2.86
CA ARG A 11 -11.31 17.24 3.51
C ARG A 11 -10.27 16.13 3.64
N PRO A 12 -9.00 16.42 3.31
CA PRO A 12 -7.94 15.47 3.55
C PRO A 12 -7.81 15.20 5.05
N ILE A 13 -7.60 13.94 5.41
CA ILE A 13 -7.16 13.53 6.75
C ILE A 13 -5.64 13.53 6.73
N VAL A 14 -5.02 14.18 7.72
CA VAL A 14 -3.56 14.21 7.91
C VAL A 14 -3.28 13.93 9.38
N GLU A 15 -2.63 12.81 9.68
CA GLU A 15 -2.35 12.35 11.06
C GLU A 15 -0.90 11.92 11.24
N ARG A 16 -0.32 12.23 12.41
CA ARG A 16 1.04 11.78 12.78
C ARG A 16 1.08 11.38 14.25
N THR A 17 1.49 10.16 14.57
CA THR A 17 1.46 9.65 15.96
C THR A 17 2.54 8.61 16.27
N ALA A 18 2.78 8.34 17.56
CA ALA A 18 3.63 7.26 18.05
C ALA A 18 2.78 6.07 18.54
N GLY A 19 1.82 5.65 17.72
CA GLY A 19 0.81 4.66 18.07
C GLY A 19 0.09 4.15 16.83
N ALA A 20 -1.24 3.98 16.94
CA ALA A 20 -2.05 3.52 15.82
C ALA A 20 -2.88 4.66 15.21
N VAL A 21 -2.94 4.72 13.88
CA VAL A 21 -3.85 5.57 13.12
C VAL A 21 -4.92 4.69 12.48
N PHE A 22 -6.18 5.09 12.64
CA PHE A 22 -7.32 4.50 11.93
C PHE A 22 -8.09 5.61 11.22
N ALA A 23 -8.14 5.56 9.90
CA ALA A 23 -8.74 6.63 9.09
C ALA A 23 -9.68 6.06 8.02
N LYS A 24 -10.82 6.72 7.84
CA LYS A 24 -11.76 6.43 6.75
C LYS A 24 -12.23 7.73 6.11
N ALA A 25 -12.03 7.89 4.80
CA ALA A 25 -12.37 9.12 4.09
C ALA A 25 -13.01 8.88 2.72
N ALA A 26 -13.82 9.84 2.27
CA ALA A 26 -14.13 10.02 0.86
C ALA A 26 -13.25 11.18 0.37
N GLY A 27 -12.05 10.87 -0.14
CA GLY A 27 -11.01 11.86 -0.42
C GLY A 27 -9.62 11.30 -0.13
N THR A 28 -8.75 12.14 0.42
CA THR A 28 -7.34 11.80 0.68
C THR A 28 -7.12 11.48 2.16
N VAL A 29 -6.37 10.42 2.43
CA VAL A 29 -5.80 10.11 3.74
C VAL A 29 -4.28 10.18 3.63
N SER A 30 -3.64 10.93 4.53
CA SER A 30 -2.20 10.94 4.75
C SER A 30 -1.94 10.61 6.22
N ALA A 31 -1.15 9.58 6.50
CA ALA A 31 -0.90 9.12 7.86
C ALA A 31 0.53 8.66 8.06
N GLU A 32 1.14 9.09 9.15
CA GLU A 32 2.48 8.67 9.57
C GLU A 32 2.42 8.09 11.00
N ALA A 33 2.97 6.90 11.24
CA ALA A 33 2.98 6.31 12.58
C ALA A 33 4.28 5.60 12.95
N VAL A 34 4.74 5.77 14.20
CA VAL A 34 5.64 4.81 14.84
C VAL A 34 4.78 3.72 15.47
N GLY A 35 4.29 2.80 14.64
CA GLY A 35 3.31 1.80 15.03
C GLY A 35 2.52 1.29 13.82
N THR A 36 1.20 1.46 13.85
CA THR A 36 0.31 0.90 12.83
C THR A 36 -0.50 1.99 12.14
N VAL A 37 -0.62 1.92 10.82
CA VAL A 37 -1.57 2.72 10.04
C VAL A 37 -2.58 1.77 9.41
N SER A 38 -3.87 2.04 9.64
CA SER A 38 -4.98 1.39 8.92
C SER A 38 -5.86 2.48 8.29
N ALA A 39 -5.96 2.47 6.97
CA ALA A 39 -6.63 3.53 6.23
C ALA A 39 -7.49 3.00 5.08
N GLU A 40 -8.72 3.50 4.99
CA GLU A 40 -9.64 3.24 3.89
C GLU A 40 -10.03 4.55 3.20
N ALA A 41 -9.94 4.63 1.87
CA ALA A 41 -10.37 5.82 1.14
C ALA A 41 -11.13 5.53 -0.17
N VAL A 42 -12.19 6.29 -0.44
CA VAL A 42 -12.67 6.49 -1.82
C VAL A 42 -11.87 7.67 -2.39
N GLY A 43 -10.68 7.38 -2.91
CA GLY A 43 -9.70 8.39 -3.33
C GLY A 43 -8.28 7.89 -3.17
N THR A 44 -7.47 8.59 -2.37
CA THR A 44 -6.03 8.31 -2.23
C THR A 44 -5.66 8.04 -0.77
N VAL A 45 -4.85 7.01 -0.55
CA VAL A 45 -4.19 6.75 0.73
C VAL A 45 -2.67 6.91 0.53
N SER A 46 -2.04 7.70 1.38
CA SER A 46 -0.59 7.78 1.55
C SER A 46 -0.28 7.47 3.01
N ALA A 47 0.48 6.41 3.25
CA ALA A 47 0.71 5.90 4.60
C ALA A 47 2.17 5.49 4.82
N GLU A 48 2.76 5.97 5.90
CA GLU A 48 4.12 5.60 6.33
C GLU A 48 4.08 5.03 7.75
N ALA A 49 4.74 3.90 7.98
CA ALA A 49 4.84 3.35 9.34
C ALA A 49 6.20 2.72 9.67
N ALA A 50 6.74 3.04 10.84
CA ALA A 50 7.75 2.20 11.49
C ALA A 50 7.07 1.01 12.19
N GLY A 51 6.46 0.14 11.39
CA GLY A 51 5.68 -1.01 11.85
C GLY A 51 4.84 -1.60 10.74
N THR A 52 3.51 -1.38 10.77
CA THR A 52 2.58 -2.01 9.82
C THR A 52 1.68 -0.99 9.14
N VAL A 53 1.53 -1.10 7.83
CA VAL A 53 0.53 -0.37 7.04
C VAL A 53 -0.49 -1.36 6.47
N SER A 54 -1.77 -1.08 6.66
CA SER A 54 -2.89 -1.72 5.99
C SER A 54 -3.74 -0.64 5.31
N ALA A 55 -3.82 -0.67 3.98
CA ALA A 55 -4.44 0.41 3.22
C ALA A 55 -5.34 -0.12 2.11
N GLU A 56 -6.55 0.41 2.04
CA GLU A 56 -7.52 0.10 0.99
C GLU A 56 -7.98 1.38 0.29
N ALA A 57 -7.98 1.40 -1.04
CA ALA A 57 -8.50 2.54 -1.78
C ALA A 57 -9.30 2.18 -3.04
N VAL A 58 -10.44 2.87 -3.23
CA VAL A 58 -11.04 3.01 -4.57
C VAL A 58 -10.32 4.15 -5.28
N GLY A 59 -9.10 3.89 -5.72
CA GLY A 59 -8.22 4.86 -6.35
C GLY A 59 -6.74 4.46 -6.21
N THR A 60 -5.98 5.18 -5.39
CA THR A 60 -4.53 4.98 -5.28
C THR A 60 -4.11 4.74 -3.84
N VAL A 61 -3.22 3.76 -3.63
CA VAL A 61 -2.49 3.53 -2.38
C VAL A 61 -1.00 3.74 -2.64
N SER A 62 -0.36 4.55 -1.79
CA SER A 62 1.09 4.65 -1.65
C SER A 62 1.44 4.33 -0.19
N ALA A 63 2.21 3.28 0.04
CA ALA A 63 2.47 2.78 1.39
C ALA A 63 3.95 2.42 1.59
N GLU A 64 4.54 2.89 2.68
CA GLU A 64 5.91 2.58 3.07
C GLU A 64 5.94 2.05 4.52
N ALA A 65 6.68 0.96 4.76
CA ALA A 65 6.86 0.46 6.12
C ALA A 65 8.25 -0.15 6.42
N VAL A 66 8.78 0.13 7.62
CA VAL A 66 9.94 -0.62 8.18
C VAL A 66 9.47 -1.97 8.78
N GLY A 67 8.52 -2.63 8.13
CA GLY A 67 7.90 -3.85 8.60
C GLY A 67 7.03 -4.46 7.52
N THR A 68 5.71 -4.31 7.64
CA THR A 68 4.76 -4.95 6.72
C THR A 68 3.84 -3.93 6.06
N VAL A 69 3.64 -4.07 4.75
CA VAL A 69 2.62 -3.37 3.98
C VAL A 69 1.62 -4.40 3.44
N SER A 70 0.34 -4.16 3.69
CA SER A 70 -0.79 -4.83 3.02
C SER A 70 -1.64 -3.77 2.34
N ALA A 71 -1.72 -3.80 1.00
CA ALA A 71 -2.36 -2.74 0.24
C ALA A 71 -3.29 -3.29 -0.86
N GLU A 72 -4.51 -2.76 -0.91
CA GLU A 72 -5.48 -3.11 -1.95
C GLU A 72 -6.00 -1.84 -2.64
N ALA A 73 -6.06 -1.85 -3.98
CA ALA A 73 -6.66 -0.74 -4.71
C ALA A 73 -7.47 -1.14 -5.96
N ALA A 74 -8.64 -0.52 -6.12
CA ALA A 74 -9.34 -0.46 -7.41
C ALA A 74 -8.70 0.59 -8.35
N GLY A 75 -7.38 0.53 -8.51
CA GLY A 75 -6.59 1.48 -9.30
C GLY A 75 -5.10 1.14 -9.20
N THR A 76 -4.33 1.90 -8.44
CA THR A 76 -2.87 1.73 -8.35
C THR A 76 -2.42 1.50 -6.91
N VAL A 77 -1.51 0.54 -6.73
CA VAL A 77 -0.76 0.32 -5.49
C VAL A 77 0.72 0.56 -5.77
N SER A 78 1.35 1.41 -4.95
CA SER A 78 2.80 1.53 -4.81
C SER A 78 3.15 1.20 -3.36
N ALA A 79 3.94 0.15 -3.13
CA ALA A 79 4.23 -0.35 -1.80
C ALA A 79 5.72 -0.67 -1.62
N GLU A 80 6.32 -0.17 -0.54
CA GLU A 80 7.70 -0.45 -0.17
C GLU A 80 7.77 -0.95 1.28
N ALA A 81 8.51 -2.03 1.52
CA ALA A 81 8.75 -2.48 2.89
C ALA A 81 10.14 -3.07 3.14
N ALA A 82 10.72 -2.76 4.30
CA ALA A 82 11.91 -3.48 4.77
C ALA A 82 11.64 -4.97 5.10
N GLY A 83 10.38 -5.35 5.32
CA GLY A 83 9.96 -6.72 5.59
C GLY A 83 9.14 -7.31 4.45
N THR A 84 7.82 -7.24 4.56
CA THR A 84 6.90 -7.89 3.62
C THR A 84 5.97 -6.89 2.96
N VAL A 85 5.78 -7.02 1.65
CA VAL A 85 4.72 -6.37 0.89
C VAL A 85 3.73 -7.43 0.40
N SER A 86 2.45 -7.19 0.65
CA SER A 86 1.32 -7.87 -0.01
C SER A 86 0.47 -6.81 -0.69
N ALA A 87 0.37 -6.86 -2.01
CA ALA A 87 -0.27 -5.81 -2.81
C ALA A 87 -1.20 -6.39 -3.87
N GLU A 88 -2.44 -5.91 -3.90
CA GLU A 88 -3.44 -6.30 -4.91
C GLU A 88 -4.04 -5.08 -5.60
N ALA A 89 -4.14 -5.11 -6.93
CA ALA A 89 -4.81 -4.03 -7.65
C ALA A 89 -5.60 -4.49 -8.88
N VAL A 90 -6.74 -3.85 -9.14
CA VAL A 90 -7.43 -4.02 -10.42
C VAL A 90 -6.66 -3.33 -11.57
N GLY A 91 -5.81 -2.34 -11.27
CA GLY A 91 -4.96 -1.67 -12.25
C GLY A 91 -3.51 -2.13 -12.15
N THR A 92 -2.69 -1.37 -11.43
CA THR A 92 -1.23 -1.55 -11.40
C THR A 92 -0.73 -1.75 -9.99
N VAL A 93 0.19 -2.70 -9.80
CA VAL A 93 0.98 -2.87 -8.58
C VAL A 93 2.45 -2.62 -8.90
N SER A 94 3.08 -1.76 -8.09
CA SER A 94 4.53 -1.64 -7.95
C SER A 94 4.88 -1.97 -6.50
N ALA A 95 5.67 -3.01 -6.28
CA ALA A 95 5.99 -3.52 -4.95
C ALA A 95 7.48 -3.79 -4.80
N GLU A 96 8.09 -3.27 -3.73
CA GLU A 96 9.50 -3.49 -3.41
C GLU A 96 9.65 -3.94 -1.96
N ALA A 97 10.43 -4.99 -1.71
CA ALA A 97 10.74 -5.38 -0.34
C ALA A 97 12.14 -5.94 -0.13
N ALA A 98 12.80 -5.57 0.97
CA ALA A 98 14.03 -6.24 1.40
C ALA A 98 13.78 -7.68 1.91
N GLY A 99 12.53 -8.05 2.18
CA GLY A 99 12.15 -9.42 2.51
C GLY A 99 11.36 -10.08 1.39
N THR A 100 10.04 -9.98 1.43
CA THR A 100 9.13 -10.74 0.56
C THR A 100 8.10 -9.85 -0.11
N VAL A 101 7.85 -10.08 -1.40
CA VAL A 101 6.78 -9.45 -2.16
C VAL A 101 5.78 -10.49 -2.65
N PHE A 102 4.50 -10.27 -2.34
CA PHE A 102 3.35 -10.87 -3.00
C PHE A 102 2.59 -9.77 -3.73
N ALA A 103 2.45 -9.88 -5.05
CA ALA A 103 1.82 -8.87 -5.89
C ALA A 103 0.87 -9.49 -6.91
N GLU A 104 -0.40 -9.06 -6.90
CA GLU A 104 -1.41 -9.46 -7.88
C GLU A 104 -2.03 -8.25 -8.57
N ALA A 105 -2.15 -8.27 -9.90
CA ALA A 105 -2.92 -7.25 -10.60
C ALA A 105 -3.69 -7.72 -11.82
N ALA A 106 -4.91 -7.19 -12.03
CA ALA A 106 -5.60 -7.40 -13.30
C ALA A 106 -4.96 -6.64 -14.48
N GLY A 107 -4.12 -5.62 -14.20
CA GLY A 107 -3.34 -4.91 -15.21
C GLY A 107 -1.86 -5.30 -15.18
N THR A 108 -1.05 -4.55 -14.45
CA THR A 108 0.42 -4.65 -14.49
C THR A 108 0.98 -4.91 -13.10
N VAL A 109 1.98 -5.79 -13.01
CA VAL A 109 2.77 -5.99 -11.79
C VAL A 109 4.24 -5.72 -12.08
N SER A 110 4.85 -4.87 -11.26
CA SER A 110 6.30 -4.75 -11.08
C SER A 110 6.63 -5.10 -9.63
N ALA A 111 7.47 -6.12 -9.42
CA ALA A 111 7.78 -6.65 -8.10
C ALA A 111 9.29 -6.87 -7.95
N GLU A 112 9.90 -6.34 -6.90
CA GLU A 112 11.33 -6.51 -6.61
C GLU A 112 11.52 -6.95 -5.16
N ALA A 113 12.32 -7.98 -4.92
CA ALA A 113 12.70 -8.32 -3.56
C ALA A 113 14.12 -8.88 -3.43
N VAL A 114 14.74 -8.69 -2.27
CA VAL A 114 16.00 -9.38 -1.93
C VAL A 114 15.73 -10.85 -1.57
N GLY A 115 14.61 -11.14 -0.91
CA GLY A 115 14.24 -12.48 -0.47
C GLY A 115 13.42 -13.26 -1.49
N THR A 116 12.09 -13.06 -1.49
CA THR A 116 11.18 -13.82 -2.36
C THR A 116 10.18 -12.92 -3.07
N VAL A 117 9.84 -13.29 -4.32
CA VAL A 117 8.83 -12.60 -5.14
C VAL A 117 7.84 -13.64 -5.66
N SER A 118 6.56 -13.35 -5.45
CA SER A 118 5.43 -14.00 -6.12
C SER A 118 4.61 -12.92 -6.79
N ALA A 119 4.53 -12.95 -8.12
CA ALA A 119 3.89 -11.91 -8.92
C ALA A 119 2.95 -12.52 -9.96
N GLU A 120 1.69 -12.09 -9.98
CA GLU A 120 0.67 -12.57 -10.92
C GLU A 120 -0.04 -11.38 -11.57
N ALA A 121 -0.18 -11.40 -12.90
CA ALA A 121 -1.00 -10.41 -13.58
C ALA A 121 -1.73 -10.97 -14.80
N LEU A 122 -2.89 -10.40 -15.13
CA LEU A 122 -3.58 -10.68 -16.39
C LEU A 122 -2.96 -9.90 -17.57
N GLY A 123 -2.21 -8.84 -17.30
CA GLY A 123 -1.45 -8.07 -18.29
C GLY A 123 0.03 -8.42 -18.28
N MET A 124 0.88 -7.49 -17.82
CA MET A 124 2.34 -7.68 -17.79
C MET A 124 2.84 -7.91 -16.37
N VAL A 125 3.82 -8.81 -16.24
CA VAL A 125 4.56 -9.07 -15.01
C VAL A 125 6.04 -8.77 -15.24
N SER A 126 6.65 -8.00 -14.35
CA SER A 126 8.09 -7.85 -14.21
C SER A 126 8.43 -8.17 -12.75
N ALA A 127 9.29 -9.16 -12.55
CA ALA A 127 9.65 -9.66 -11.22
C ALA A 127 11.16 -9.86 -11.14
N GLU A 128 11.81 -9.23 -10.17
CA GLU A 128 13.27 -9.27 -9.98
C GLU A 128 13.64 -9.74 -8.56
N LEU A 129 14.72 -10.51 -8.46
CA LEU A 129 15.25 -11.00 -7.20
C LEU A 129 16.69 -10.56 -7.01
N ASP A 130 16.93 -9.58 -6.13
CA ASP A 130 18.30 -9.15 -5.83
C ASP A 130 18.97 -10.09 -4.81
N MET A 131 19.64 -11.11 -5.32
CA MET A 131 20.40 -12.06 -4.50
C MET A 131 21.80 -11.57 -4.10
N SER A 132 22.15 -10.31 -4.43
CA SER A 132 23.51 -9.78 -4.24
C SER A 132 23.97 -9.85 -2.78
N GLU A 133 23.08 -9.58 -1.83
CA GLU A 133 23.39 -9.66 -0.40
C GLU A 133 23.34 -11.09 0.16
N MET A 134 22.56 -11.98 -0.45
CA MET A 134 22.37 -13.35 0.04
C MET A 134 23.60 -14.24 -0.17
N MET A 135 24.39 -13.97 -1.22
CA MET A 135 25.61 -14.73 -1.54
C MET A 135 26.85 -14.28 -0.77
N SER A 136 26.75 -13.19 -0.01
CA SER A 136 27.89 -12.55 0.66
C SER A 136 28.01 -12.87 2.17
N ALA A 137 27.11 -13.73 2.70
CA ALA A 137 27.07 -14.15 4.11
C ALA A 137 27.61 -15.57 4.36
#